data_AF-A0A9K3KC30-F1
#
_entry.id   AF-A0A9K3KC30-F1
#
_cell.length_a   1.000
_cell.length_b   1.000
_cell.length_c   1.000
_cell.angle_alpha   90.00
_cell.angle_beta   90.00
_cell.angle_gamma   90.00
#
_symmetry.space_group_name_H-M   'P 1'
#
loop_
_entity.id
_entity.type
_entity.pdbx_description
1 polymer ?
#
loop_
_entity_poly.entity_id
_entity_poly.type
_entity_poly.pdbx_seq_one_letter_code
_entity_poly.pdbx_strand_id
1 'polypeptide(L)'
;MQSALTFIGSNEANSNSTAREESYRQQQQQRPSTENTYASQSISNTSTSPLSELHTETKDRNTFAACLLVMDDNAILPEFLAYHFLRLPLKRLIVAVDPRSETSPLEILNRYSSKNLMNISIWNDEDFMPPNHEEIREEIDQRKREKGNPVKDPLVNLHRDRQNYFISQCFSTLQREGAQWVIHIDTDEYILPNYYAKPPYKLDMNPLPKNETDFPPTIYDMIQSVKHIDEHLSSPCIALPRVRIGTRESACQKVELGMPPELKGSVNATNLQTFRWRWRNQFNAGFKSNGQAKAMVDLSRLPQGSLTGNISGHNPHRPVKKECLVRNMYLDARNSTFLVHHYASTWEQWSARKRDARQTTENNGRTREAWEKLRLLSVRQTDHIRPWLQNFVNVYGAGLAAELLKGVGELPFTVNSSSDVS
;
A
#
# COMPACT_ATOMS: atom_id res chain seq x y z
N MET A 1 57.02 -2.85 31.44
CA MET A 1 56.99 -2.85 29.96
C MET A 1 55.67 -2.26 29.51
N GLN A 2 55.61 -0.93 29.41
CA GLN A 2 54.51 -0.19 28.80
C GLN A 2 54.93 0.13 27.37
N SER A 3 54.06 -0.14 26.39
CA SER A 3 54.27 0.29 25.01
C SER A 3 53.12 1.22 24.63
N ALA A 4 53.51 2.46 24.36
CA ALA A 4 52.67 3.52 23.82
C ALA A 4 52.61 3.38 22.29
N LEU A 5 51.42 3.58 21.71
CA LEU A 5 51.27 3.76 20.27
C LEU A 5 50.48 5.04 20.00
N THR A 6 51.22 5.98 19.43
CA THR A 6 50.82 7.30 18.93
C THR A 6 50.04 7.11 17.63
N PHE A 7 48.88 7.79 17.49
CA PHE A 7 48.09 7.81 16.26
C PHE A 7 48.13 9.23 15.67
N ILE A 8 48.68 9.37 14.46
CA ILE A 8 48.72 10.62 13.68
C ILE A 8 47.90 10.41 12.39
N GLY A 9 46.89 11.26 12.22
CA GLY A 9 46.48 11.93 10.98
C GLY A 9 46.04 11.13 9.74
N SER A 10 44.81 11.38 9.26
CA SER A 10 44.57 12.19 8.05
C SER A 10 43.06 12.34 7.76
N ASN A 11 42.60 13.59 7.68
CA ASN A 11 41.28 14.02 7.26
C ASN A 11 41.38 14.55 5.83
N GLU A 12 40.87 13.83 4.83
CA GLU A 12 40.59 14.37 3.50
C GLU A 12 39.48 13.54 2.84
N ALA A 13 38.24 14.05 2.86
CA ALA A 13 37.19 13.75 1.87
C ALA A 13 35.90 14.47 2.26
N ASN A 14 35.69 15.71 1.78
CA ASN A 14 34.33 16.25 1.59
C ASN A 14 34.37 17.51 0.71
N SER A 15 34.23 17.32 -0.61
CA SER A 15 34.05 18.44 -1.56
C SER A 15 33.11 18.15 -2.73
N ASN A 16 32.44 16.99 -2.78
CA ASN A 16 31.57 16.62 -3.92
C ASN A 16 30.06 16.58 -3.63
N SER A 17 29.58 17.04 -2.46
CA SER A 17 28.14 16.98 -2.13
C SER A 17 27.34 18.22 -2.52
N THR A 18 27.97 19.37 -2.75
CA THR A 18 27.26 20.64 -3.04
C THR A 18 26.84 20.78 -4.50
N ALA A 19 27.62 20.24 -5.44
CA ALA A 19 27.31 20.32 -6.87
C ALA A 19 26.07 19.49 -7.30
N ARG A 20 25.70 18.47 -6.52
CA ARG A 20 24.54 17.60 -6.80
C ARG A 20 23.21 18.20 -6.34
N GLU A 21 23.21 19.10 -5.36
CA GLU A 21 22.00 19.78 -4.89
C GLU A 21 21.59 20.95 -5.79
N GLU A 22 22.53 21.61 -6.48
CA GLU A 22 22.22 22.74 -7.37
C GLU A 22 21.59 22.30 -8.71
N SER A 23 22.00 21.14 -9.25
CA SER A 23 21.43 20.58 -10.48
C SER A 23 19.94 20.22 -10.33
N TYR A 24 19.53 19.75 -9.15
CA TYR A 24 18.12 19.41 -8.87
C TYR A 24 17.23 20.64 -8.66
N ARG A 25 17.78 21.77 -8.19
CA ARG A 25 17.05 23.02 -8.02
C ARG A 25 16.76 23.73 -9.36
N GLN A 26 17.64 23.59 -10.35
CA GLN A 26 17.46 24.25 -11.65
C GLN A 26 16.40 23.58 -12.54
N GLN A 27 16.12 22.28 -12.37
CA GLN A 27 15.07 21.61 -13.14
C GLN A 27 13.63 21.89 -12.66
N GLN A 28 13.43 22.51 -11.49
CA GLN A 28 12.08 22.79 -10.96
C GLN A 28 11.57 24.22 -11.23
N GLN A 29 12.36 25.09 -11.89
CA GLN A 29 11.98 26.49 -12.14
C GLN A 29 11.33 26.76 -13.52
N GLN A 30 11.01 25.73 -14.31
CA GLN A 30 10.28 25.90 -15.57
C GLN A 30 8.88 25.28 -15.49
N ARG A 31 7.94 26.00 -14.85
CA ARG A 31 6.50 25.84 -15.08
C ARG A 31 5.93 27.15 -15.62
N PRO A 32 5.27 27.14 -16.78
CA PRO A 32 4.64 28.36 -17.32
C PRO A 32 3.42 28.73 -16.47
N SER A 33 3.38 29.98 -16.03
CA SER A 33 2.23 30.62 -15.39
C SER A 33 1.13 30.85 -16.43
N THR A 34 -0.02 30.21 -16.26
CA THR A 34 -1.23 30.51 -17.04
C THR A 34 -1.89 31.78 -16.51
N GLU A 35 -1.96 32.81 -17.36
CA GLU A 35 -2.62 34.08 -17.10
C GLU A 35 -4.15 33.94 -17.07
N ASN A 36 -4.75 34.60 -16.07
CA ASN A 36 -6.19 34.75 -15.88
C ASN A 36 -6.79 35.70 -16.92
N THR A 37 -7.78 35.25 -17.69
CA THR A 37 -8.69 36.11 -18.45
C THR A 37 -10.06 36.08 -17.79
N TYR A 38 -10.48 37.23 -17.25
CA TYR A 38 -11.84 37.46 -16.75
C TYR A 38 -12.81 37.67 -17.92
N ALA A 39 -13.91 36.93 -17.95
CA ALA A 39 -15.08 37.26 -18.76
C ALA A 39 -16.40 36.80 -18.09
N SER A 40 -17.20 37.81 -17.76
CA SER A 40 -18.66 37.93 -17.82
C SER A 40 -19.57 36.77 -17.37
N GLN A 41 -20.33 37.05 -16.31
CA GLN A 41 -21.41 36.24 -15.75
C GLN A 41 -22.64 36.17 -16.67
N SER A 42 -23.10 34.95 -16.97
CA SER A 42 -24.46 34.65 -17.39
C SER A 42 -25.08 33.64 -16.43
N ILE A 43 -26.10 34.08 -15.68
CA ILE A 43 -26.82 33.26 -14.70
C ILE A 43 -27.66 32.23 -15.45
N SER A 44 -27.25 30.97 -15.37
CA SER A 44 -28.05 29.81 -15.79
C SER A 44 -28.28 28.92 -14.58
N ASN A 45 -29.54 28.76 -14.20
CA ASN A 45 -29.99 27.89 -13.11
C ASN A 45 -29.75 26.42 -13.51
N THR A 46 -28.51 25.97 -13.29
CA THR A 46 -28.13 24.57 -13.46
C THR A 46 -28.25 23.91 -12.10
N SER A 47 -29.09 22.88 -12.01
CA SER A 47 -29.18 22.01 -10.84
C SER A 47 -27.79 21.43 -10.56
N THR A 48 -27.10 22.03 -9.59
CA THR A 48 -25.79 21.61 -9.13
C THR A 48 -25.93 20.25 -8.48
N SER A 49 -25.26 19.27 -9.06
CA SER A 49 -25.17 17.93 -8.50
C SER A 49 -24.64 18.01 -7.06
N PRO A 50 -25.22 17.28 -6.10
CA PRO A 50 -24.78 17.27 -4.69
C PRO A 50 -23.29 16.93 -4.50
N LEU A 51 -22.61 16.42 -5.53
CA LEU A 51 -21.18 16.14 -5.52
C LEU A 51 -20.28 17.39 -5.52
N SER A 52 -20.74 18.56 -6.00
CA SER A 52 -19.88 19.76 -6.06
C SER A 52 -19.80 20.54 -4.74
N GLU A 53 -20.75 20.37 -3.82
CA GLU A 53 -20.76 21.09 -2.53
C GLU A 53 -20.07 20.34 -1.38
N LEU A 54 -19.71 19.07 -1.56
CA LEU A 54 -19.03 18.28 -0.51
C LEU A 54 -17.54 18.63 -0.33
N HIS A 55 -17.00 19.61 -1.06
CA HIS A 55 -15.56 19.85 -1.21
C HIS A 55 -15.05 21.26 -0.83
N THR A 56 -15.76 22.02 0.01
CA THR A 56 -15.28 23.33 0.49
C THR A 56 -14.16 23.24 1.56
N GLU A 57 -12.91 23.25 1.05
CA GLU A 57 -11.70 23.98 1.50
C GLU A 57 -11.14 23.91 2.94
N THR A 58 -11.76 23.26 3.93
CA THR A 58 -11.20 23.22 5.32
C THR A 58 -10.80 21.83 5.85
N LYS A 59 -10.87 20.78 5.01
CA LYS A 59 -10.65 19.36 5.42
C LYS A 59 -9.41 18.66 4.86
N ASP A 60 -8.52 19.35 4.13
CA ASP A 60 -7.36 18.71 3.47
C ASP A 60 -6.33 18.08 4.41
N ARG A 61 -6.38 18.37 5.72
CA ARG A 61 -5.50 17.76 6.73
C ARG A 61 -5.91 16.34 7.16
N ASN A 62 -7.09 15.86 6.74
CA ASN A 62 -7.62 14.56 7.15
C ASN A 62 -7.50 13.50 6.04
N THR A 63 -6.33 13.44 5.40
CA THR A 63 -6.09 12.58 4.24
C THR A 63 -4.95 11.61 4.49
N PHE A 64 -4.95 10.47 3.80
CA PHE A 64 -3.76 9.64 3.67
C PHE A 64 -3.14 9.80 2.30
N ALA A 65 -1.84 9.53 2.27
CA ALA A 65 -1.15 9.11 1.07
C ALA A 65 -0.69 7.64 1.17
N ALA A 66 -0.40 7.04 0.02
CA ALA A 66 0.17 5.70 -0.03
C ALA A 66 1.24 5.56 -1.12
N CYS A 67 2.14 4.62 -0.88
CA CYS A 67 3.14 4.14 -1.83
C CYS A 67 2.78 2.71 -2.22
N LEU A 68 2.63 2.45 -3.50
CA LEU A 68 2.22 1.15 -4.02
C LEU A 68 3.21 0.67 -5.09
N LEU A 69 3.84 -0.48 -4.88
CA LEU A 69 4.66 -1.14 -5.91
C LEU A 69 3.83 -2.31 -6.48
N VAL A 70 3.45 -2.22 -7.75
CA VAL A 70 2.57 -3.22 -8.41
C VAL A 70 3.32 -4.06 -9.43
N MET A 71 2.88 -5.32 -9.58
CA MET A 71 3.28 -6.20 -10.68
C MET A 71 2.07 -7.06 -11.07
N ASP A 72 1.47 -6.77 -12.23
CA ASP A 72 0.36 -7.54 -12.80
C ASP A 72 -0.82 -7.77 -11.84
N ASP A 73 -1.12 -6.77 -11.01
CA ASP A 73 -2.15 -6.83 -9.98
C ASP A 73 -3.50 -6.23 -10.42
N ASN A 74 -3.69 -6.04 -11.73
CA ASN A 74 -4.87 -5.40 -12.32
C ASN A 74 -6.20 -6.04 -11.89
N ALA A 75 -6.22 -7.36 -11.65
CA ALA A 75 -7.43 -8.06 -11.22
C ALA A 75 -7.88 -7.68 -9.80
N ILE A 76 -6.98 -7.27 -8.91
CA ILE A 76 -7.29 -6.98 -7.51
C ILE A 76 -7.17 -5.49 -7.16
N LEU A 77 -6.46 -4.72 -8.00
CA LEU A 77 -6.28 -3.28 -7.84
C LEU A 77 -7.60 -2.48 -7.72
N PRO A 78 -8.68 -2.77 -8.47
CA PRO A 78 -9.94 -2.02 -8.34
C PRO A 78 -10.54 -2.10 -6.93
N GLU A 79 -10.56 -3.29 -6.33
CA GLU A 79 -11.06 -3.49 -4.96
C GLU A 79 -10.16 -2.78 -3.94
N PHE A 80 -8.83 -2.94 -4.09
CA PHE A 80 -7.84 -2.27 -3.25
C PHE A 80 -8.04 -0.75 -3.23
N LEU A 81 -8.18 -0.12 -4.40
CA LEU A 81 -8.35 1.33 -4.50
C LEU A 81 -9.69 1.78 -3.91
N ALA A 82 -10.79 1.09 -4.24
CA ALA A 82 -12.12 1.44 -3.72
C ALA A 82 -12.17 1.34 -2.19
N TYR A 83 -11.61 0.26 -1.63
CA TYR A 83 -11.55 0.07 -0.19
C TYR A 83 -10.74 1.17 0.51
N HIS A 84 -9.51 1.43 0.05
CA HIS A 84 -8.64 2.40 0.72
C HIS A 84 -9.04 3.85 0.45
N PHE A 85 -9.69 4.13 -0.68
CA PHE A 85 -10.32 5.43 -0.93
C PHE A 85 -11.36 5.77 0.14
N LEU A 86 -12.18 4.78 0.53
CA LEU A 86 -13.16 4.92 1.61
C LEU A 86 -12.53 4.92 3.00
N ARG A 87 -11.65 3.96 3.29
CA ARG A 87 -11.21 3.67 4.67
C ARG A 87 -10.00 4.48 5.12
N LEU A 88 -9.10 4.86 4.20
CA LEU A 88 -7.89 5.65 4.49
C LEU A 88 -8.00 7.10 4.03
N PRO A 89 -9.19 7.66 3.84
CA PRO A 89 -9.40 8.81 2.92
C PRO A 89 -8.22 9.04 1.95
N LEU A 90 -7.92 8.03 1.13
CA LEU A 90 -6.71 8.01 0.30
C LEU A 90 -6.84 9.07 -0.80
N LYS A 91 -6.10 10.18 -0.69
CA LYS A 91 -6.17 11.29 -1.66
C LYS A 91 -4.93 11.45 -2.51
N ARG A 92 -3.83 10.83 -2.10
CA ARG A 92 -2.56 10.88 -2.83
C ARG A 92 -1.95 9.49 -2.94
N LEU A 93 -1.62 9.06 -4.15
CA LEU A 93 -1.05 7.75 -4.40
C LEU A 93 0.13 7.85 -5.37
N ILE A 94 1.27 7.29 -4.98
CA ILE A 94 2.40 7.08 -5.90
C ILE A 94 2.48 5.59 -6.19
N VAL A 95 2.39 5.22 -7.47
CA VAL A 95 2.42 3.83 -7.94
C VAL A 95 3.70 3.60 -8.71
N ALA A 96 4.61 2.78 -8.19
CA ALA A 96 5.70 2.23 -8.97
C ALA A 96 5.23 0.97 -9.70
N VAL A 97 5.47 0.90 -11.01
CA VAL A 97 5.16 -0.29 -11.82
C VAL A 97 6.45 -1.07 -11.99
N ASP A 98 6.47 -2.35 -11.57
CA ASP A 98 7.66 -3.18 -11.79
C ASP A 98 7.89 -3.32 -13.30
N PRO A 99 9.11 -3.11 -13.81
CA PRO A 99 9.40 -3.17 -15.25
C PRO A 99 9.20 -4.55 -15.86
N ARG A 100 9.00 -5.58 -15.05
CA ARG A 100 8.67 -6.94 -15.50
C ARG A 100 7.18 -7.21 -15.59
N SER A 101 6.34 -6.22 -15.28
CA SER A 101 4.88 -6.32 -15.45
C SER A 101 4.53 -6.53 -16.92
N GLU A 102 3.65 -7.48 -17.19
CA GLU A 102 3.11 -7.75 -18.53
C GLU A 102 1.86 -6.90 -18.83
N THR A 103 1.28 -6.28 -17.80
CA THR A 103 0.04 -5.50 -17.88
C THR A 103 0.20 -4.12 -17.25
N SER A 104 -0.55 -3.15 -17.76
CA SER A 104 -0.51 -1.76 -17.27
C SER A 104 -1.69 -1.47 -16.33
N PRO A 105 -1.47 -0.84 -15.16
CA PRO A 105 -2.55 -0.43 -14.25
C PRO A 105 -3.22 0.89 -14.67
N LEU A 106 -2.73 1.56 -15.72
CA LEU A 106 -3.08 2.94 -16.07
C LEU A 106 -4.59 3.18 -16.23
N GLU A 107 -5.30 2.27 -16.91
CA GLU A 107 -6.75 2.43 -17.10
C GLU A 107 -7.49 2.45 -15.76
N ILE A 108 -7.11 1.58 -14.81
CA ILE A 108 -7.73 1.48 -13.49
C ILE A 108 -7.43 2.75 -12.69
N LEU A 109 -6.18 3.21 -12.70
CA LEU A 109 -5.75 4.43 -12.00
C LEU A 109 -6.46 5.68 -12.57
N ASN A 110 -6.64 5.75 -13.89
CA ASN A 110 -7.29 6.87 -14.55
C ASN A 110 -8.75 7.08 -14.15
N ARG A 111 -9.45 6.03 -13.70
CA ARG A 111 -10.83 6.16 -13.18
C ARG A 111 -10.92 7.07 -11.96
N TYR A 112 -9.84 7.17 -11.18
CA TYR A 112 -9.74 8.06 -10.02
C TYR A 112 -9.15 9.41 -10.38
N SER A 113 -8.02 9.45 -11.09
CA SER A 113 -7.30 10.69 -11.38
C SER A 113 -8.05 11.61 -12.34
N SER A 114 -8.67 11.07 -13.40
CA SER A 114 -9.42 11.87 -14.39
C SER A 114 -10.67 12.54 -13.81
N LYS A 115 -11.21 11.99 -12.72
CA LYS A 115 -12.36 12.53 -11.98
C LYS A 115 -11.94 13.42 -10.80
N ASN A 116 -10.64 13.70 -10.65
CA ASN A 116 -10.08 14.45 -9.52
C ASN A 116 -10.45 13.83 -8.15
N LEU A 117 -10.66 12.52 -8.08
CA LEU A 117 -10.98 11.82 -6.82
C LEU A 117 -9.71 11.60 -5.97
N MET A 118 -8.59 11.36 -6.65
CA MET A 118 -7.28 11.06 -6.06
C MET A 118 -6.16 11.59 -6.97
N ASN A 119 -5.14 12.21 -6.38
CA ASN A 119 -3.93 12.61 -7.09
C ASN A 119 -2.98 11.41 -7.21
N ILE A 120 -2.73 10.95 -8.44
CA ILE A 120 -1.95 9.74 -8.71
C ILE A 120 -0.73 10.07 -9.56
N SER A 121 0.45 9.59 -9.12
CA SER A 121 1.67 9.58 -9.93
C SER A 121 2.06 8.15 -10.23
N ILE A 122 2.48 7.88 -11.46
CA ILE A 122 3.03 6.59 -11.86
C ILE A 122 4.53 6.76 -12.04
N TRP A 123 5.29 5.89 -11.41
CA TRP A 123 6.75 5.88 -11.41
C TRP A 123 7.28 4.59 -12.05
N ASN A 124 8.43 4.71 -12.69
CA ASN A 124 9.28 3.62 -13.16
C ASN A 124 10.57 3.58 -12.33
N ASP A 125 11.46 2.62 -12.60
CA ASP A 125 12.72 2.45 -11.86
C ASP A 125 13.57 3.75 -11.89
N GLU A 126 13.57 4.50 -12.99
CA GLU A 126 14.36 5.72 -13.17
C GLU A 126 13.94 6.86 -12.21
N ASP A 127 12.71 6.83 -11.70
CA ASP A 127 12.18 7.86 -10.79
C ASP A 127 12.71 7.69 -9.36
N PHE A 128 13.15 6.49 -8.97
CA PHE A 128 13.51 6.19 -7.58
C PHE A 128 14.78 5.38 -7.38
N MET A 129 15.26 4.65 -8.38
CA MET A 129 16.52 3.91 -8.31
C MET A 129 17.70 4.82 -8.70
N PRO A 130 18.85 4.71 -8.02
CA PRO A 130 20.03 5.47 -8.42
C PRO A 130 20.54 4.96 -9.77
N PRO A 131 21.09 5.85 -10.63
CA PRO A 131 21.60 5.45 -11.94
C PRO A 131 22.64 4.33 -11.89
N ASN A 132 23.44 4.26 -10.82
CA ASN A 132 24.48 3.26 -10.61
C ASN A 132 24.03 2.11 -9.67
N HIS A 133 22.73 1.81 -9.60
CA HIS A 133 22.23 0.76 -8.69
C HIS A 133 22.83 -0.63 -8.97
N GLU A 134 23.11 -0.95 -10.24
CA GLU A 134 23.71 -2.23 -10.64
C GLU A 134 25.13 -2.37 -10.07
N GLU A 135 25.96 -1.32 -10.23
CA GLU A 135 27.32 -1.25 -9.66
C GLU A 135 27.28 -1.39 -8.14
N ILE A 136 26.40 -0.63 -7.46
CA ILE A 136 26.21 -0.70 -6.01
C ILE A 136 25.86 -2.14 -5.59
N ARG A 137 24.98 -2.81 -6.35
CA ARG A 137 24.57 -4.19 -6.05
C ARG A 137 25.74 -5.16 -6.25
N GLU A 138 26.49 -5.02 -7.33
CA GLU A 138 27.63 -5.89 -7.61
C GLU A 138 28.70 -5.78 -6.52
N GLU A 139 29.00 -4.57 -6.05
CA GLU A 139 29.91 -4.34 -4.92
C GLU A 139 29.41 -5.03 -3.64
N ILE A 140 28.10 -4.92 -3.33
CA ILE A 140 27.51 -5.56 -2.16
C ILE A 140 27.65 -7.09 -2.25
N ASP A 141 27.38 -7.66 -3.43
CA ASP A 141 27.46 -9.10 -3.63
C ASP A 141 28.90 -9.60 -3.65
N GLN A 142 29.85 -8.82 -4.17
CA GLN A 142 31.29 -9.10 -4.06
C GLN A 142 31.73 -9.14 -2.58
N ARG A 143 31.37 -8.14 -1.78
CA ARG A 143 31.69 -8.13 -0.34
C ARG A 143 31.07 -9.30 0.42
N LYS A 144 29.91 -9.80 0.00
CA LYS A 144 29.32 -11.03 0.57
C LYS A 144 30.15 -12.25 0.20
N ARG A 145 30.54 -12.40 -1.07
CA ARG A 145 31.39 -13.49 -1.56
C ARG A 145 32.72 -13.55 -0.80
N GLU A 146 33.39 -12.39 -0.63
CA GLU A 146 34.64 -12.27 0.12
C GLU A 146 34.51 -12.72 1.59
N LYS A 147 33.32 -12.52 2.19
CA LYS A 147 33.01 -12.97 3.55
C LYS A 147 32.48 -14.41 3.63
N GLY A 148 32.49 -15.15 2.52
CA GLY A 148 31.95 -16.50 2.43
C GLY A 148 30.43 -16.60 2.59
N ASN A 149 29.71 -15.47 2.45
CA ASN A 149 28.25 -15.46 2.53
C ASN A 149 27.65 -15.80 1.16
N PRO A 150 26.66 -16.71 1.09
CA PRO A 150 26.01 -17.02 -0.18
C PRO A 150 25.28 -15.79 -0.74
N VAL A 151 25.49 -15.52 -2.02
CA VAL A 151 24.72 -14.52 -2.75
C VAL A 151 23.36 -15.14 -3.07
N LYS A 152 22.30 -14.52 -2.53
CA LYS A 152 20.91 -14.92 -2.84
C LYS A 152 20.62 -14.63 -4.31
N ASP A 153 19.58 -15.28 -4.85
CA ASP A 153 19.05 -15.03 -6.21
C ASP A 153 19.09 -13.53 -6.57
N PRO A 154 19.84 -13.12 -7.61
CA PRO A 154 19.98 -11.73 -8.03
C PRO A 154 18.66 -11.03 -8.29
N LEU A 155 17.66 -11.73 -8.85
CA LEU A 155 16.35 -11.15 -9.15
C LEU A 155 15.56 -10.86 -7.88
N VAL A 156 15.59 -11.77 -6.90
CA VAL A 156 14.94 -11.57 -5.59
C VAL A 156 15.59 -10.41 -4.85
N ASN A 157 16.91 -10.32 -4.96
CA ASN A 157 17.66 -9.20 -4.41
C ASN A 157 17.22 -7.90 -5.11
N LEU A 158 17.24 -7.81 -6.44
CA LEU A 158 16.82 -6.62 -7.18
C LEU A 158 15.41 -6.15 -6.79
N HIS A 159 14.46 -7.08 -6.65
CA HIS A 159 13.11 -6.78 -6.15
C HIS A 159 13.11 -6.13 -4.76
N ARG A 160 13.96 -6.62 -3.83
CA ARG A 160 14.10 -6.01 -2.49
C ARG A 160 14.73 -4.63 -2.56
N ASP A 161 15.70 -4.41 -3.44
CA ASP A 161 16.28 -3.09 -3.64
C ASP A 161 15.22 -2.12 -4.15
N ARG A 162 14.44 -2.52 -5.18
CA ARG A 162 13.32 -1.71 -5.68
C ARG A 162 12.39 -1.29 -4.56
N GLN A 163 11.93 -2.24 -3.75
CA GLN A 163 11.07 -1.94 -2.60
C GLN A 163 11.71 -0.91 -1.65
N ASN A 164 12.99 -1.07 -1.33
CA ASN A 164 13.67 -0.17 -0.40
C ASN A 164 13.87 1.24 -0.97
N TYR A 165 14.34 1.35 -2.21
CA TYR A 165 14.53 2.63 -2.89
C TYR A 165 13.20 3.34 -3.11
N PHE A 166 12.20 2.63 -3.63
CA PHE A 166 10.86 3.17 -3.88
C PHE A 166 10.24 3.73 -2.61
N ILE A 167 10.25 2.98 -1.51
CA ILE A 167 9.64 3.42 -0.26
C ILE A 167 10.33 4.66 0.29
N SER A 168 11.66 4.70 0.26
CA SER A 168 12.43 5.88 0.71
C SER A 168 12.09 7.12 -0.13
N GLN A 169 12.12 7.02 -1.46
CA GLN A 169 11.84 8.15 -2.35
C GLN A 169 10.38 8.58 -2.35
N CYS A 170 9.45 7.62 -2.31
CA CYS A 170 8.02 7.90 -2.22
C CYS A 170 7.70 8.62 -0.91
N PHE A 171 8.18 8.12 0.25
CA PHE A 171 7.93 8.77 1.53
C PHE A 171 8.58 10.17 1.57
N SER A 172 9.79 10.32 1.05
CA SER A 172 10.46 11.63 0.99
C SER A 172 9.70 12.63 0.13
N THR A 173 9.17 12.18 -1.02
CA THR A 173 8.35 13.01 -1.90
C THR A 173 7.05 13.41 -1.23
N LEU A 174 6.33 12.46 -0.62
CA LEU A 174 5.10 12.74 0.12
C LEU A 174 5.33 13.66 1.33
N GLN A 175 6.47 13.53 2.02
CA GLN A 175 6.85 14.46 3.09
C GLN A 175 7.01 15.89 2.55
N ARG A 176 7.67 16.07 1.39
CA ARG A 176 7.83 17.38 0.73
C ARG A 176 6.50 17.95 0.23
N GLU A 177 5.58 17.09 -0.19
CA GLU A 177 4.21 17.47 -0.57
C GLU A 177 3.32 17.78 0.66
N GLY A 178 3.83 17.64 1.89
CA GLY A 178 3.08 17.94 3.11
C GLY A 178 2.10 16.85 3.54
N ALA A 179 2.24 15.63 3.02
CA ALA A 179 1.43 14.50 3.47
C ALA A 179 1.68 14.20 4.95
N GLN A 180 0.60 13.97 5.72
CA GLN A 180 0.70 13.60 7.12
C GLN A 180 0.88 12.08 7.26
N TRP A 181 -0.15 11.29 6.99
CA TRP A 181 -0.10 9.84 7.15
C TRP A 181 0.20 9.13 5.85
N VAL A 182 1.21 8.27 5.87
CA VAL A 182 1.65 7.49 4.71
C VAL A 182 1.80 6.02 5.06
N ILE A 183 1.45 5.16 4.11
CA ILE A 183 1.70 3.72 4.19
C ILE A 183 2.26 3.17 2.89
N HIS A 184 3.21 2.23 2.99
CA HIS A 184 3.51 1.30 1.91
C HIS A 184 2.74 -0.01 2.14
N ILE A 185 1.87 -0.37 1.21
CA ILE A 185 0.95 -1.50 1.33
C ILE A 185 0.90 -2.26 0.01
N ASP A 186 0.68 -3.57 0.08
CA ASP A 186 0.57 -4.44 -1.10
C ASP A 186 -0.90 -4.49 -1.55
N THR A 187 -1.18 -4.78 -2.83
CA THR A 187 -2.56 -4.75 -3.39
C THR A 187 -3.49 -5.81 -2.80
N ASP A 188 -2.95 -6.83 -2.14
CA ASP A 188 -3.68 -7.89 -1.46
C ASP A 188 -3.80 -7.67 0.05
N GLU A 189 -3.48 -6.46 0.53
CA GLU A 189 -3.50 -6.09 1.93
C GLU A 189 -4.50 -4.98 2.23
N TYR A 190 -5.31 -5.16 3.28
CA TYR A 190 -6.40 -4.25 3.64
C TYR A 190 -6.31 -3.85 5.11
N ILE A 191 -6.25 -2.55 5.40
CA ILE A 191 -6.18 -2.02 6.77
C ILE A 191 -7.58 -1.94 7.37
N LEU A 192 -7.77 -2.49 8.57
CA LEU A 192 -9.05 -2.44 9.26
C LEU A 192 -8.88 -2.25 10.78
N PRO A 193 -9.93 -1.77 11.46
CA PRO A 193 -10.02 -1.80 12.91
C PRO A 193 -9.83 -3.21 13.45
N ASN A 194 -9.19 -3.32 14.60
CA ASN A 194 -8.97 -4.62 15.22
C ASN A 194 -10.09 -5.05 16.14
N TYR A 195 -11.09 -5.68 15.55
CA TYR A 195 -12.22 -6.31 16.24
C TYR A 195 -11.82 -7.41 17.24
N TYR A 196 -10.57 -7.86 17.21
CA TYR A 196 -10.03 -8.92 18.08
C TYR A 196 -9.04 -8.39 19.11
N ALA A 197 -8.82 -7.07 19.12
CA ALA A 197 -7.98 -6.42 20.12
C ALA A 197 -8.54 -6.62 21.53
N LYS A 198 -7.63 -6.69 22.50
CA LYS A 198 -7.97 -6.62 23.92
C LYS A 198 -8.00 -5.14 24.35
N PRO A 199 -8.73 -4.79 25.42
CA PRO A 199 -8.54 -3.49 26.06
C PRO A 199 -7.06 -3.23 26.39
N PRO A 200 -6.56 -2.00 26.27
CA PRO A 200 -7.28 -0.79 25.84
C PRO A 200 -7.37 -0.61 24.31
N TYR A 201 -6.73 -1.47 23.53
CA TYR A 201 -6.63 -1.38 22.06
C TYR A 201 -7.94 -1.67 21.30
N LYS A 202 -8.94 -2.21 22.00
CA LYS A 202 -10.23 -2.54 21.39
C LYS A 202 -11.04 -1.26 21.16
N LEU A 203 -11.24 -0.92 19.90
CA LEU A 203 -12.15 0.16 19.52
C LEU A 203 -13.59 -0.25 19.81
N ASP A 204 -14.36 0.69 20.36
CA ASP A 204 -15.81 0.56 20.36
C ASP A 204 -16.31 0.82 18.95
N MET A 205 -16.53 -0.28 18.23
CA MET A 205 -17.02 -0.27 16.86
C MET A 205 -18.55 -0.13 16.80
N ASN A 206 -19.24 0.05 17.93
CA ASN A 206 -20.59 0.58 17.97
C ASN A 206 -20.52 2.11 17.88
N PRO A 207 -20.51 2.62 16.65
CA PRO A 207 -21.77 3.15 16.20
C PRO A 207 -22.01 2.66 14.78
N LEU A 208 -23.00 1.77 14.61
CA LEU A 208 -23.80 1.93 13.40
C LEU A 208 -24.18 3.41 13.36
N PRO A 209 -23.92 4.12 12.25
CA PRO A 209 -24.34 5.50 12.10
C PRO A 209 -25.79 5.59 12.57
N LYS A 210 -26.04 6.39 13.63
CA LYS A 210 -27.39 6.44 14.25
C LYS A 210 -28.40 7.00 13.26
N ASN A 211 -27.90 7.78 12.30
CA ASN A 211 -28.63 8.35 11.19
C ASN A 211 -28.01 7.86 9.86
N GLU A 212 -28.83 7.63 8.84
CA GLU A 212 -28.38 7.25 7.48
C GLU A 212 -27.38 8.23 6.85
N THR A 213 -27.28 9.45 7.37
CA THR A 213 -26.38 10.51 6.90
C THR A 213 -24.97 10.45 7.48
N ASP A 214 -24.72 9.64 8.50
CA ASP A 214 -23.41 9.60 9.16
C ASP A 214 -22.45 8.71 8.35
N PHE A 215 -21.36 9.31 7.86
CA PHE A 215 -20.29 8.58 7.19
C PHE A 215 -19.63 7.59 8.16
N PRO A 216 -19.27 6.37 7.71
CA PRO A 216 -18.56 5.43 8.55
C PRO A 216 -17.18 6.03 8.94
N PRO A 217 -16.77 5.93 10.21
CA PRO A 217 -15.50 6.50 10.66
C PRO A 217 -14.34 5.89 9.88
N THR A 218 -13.46 6.75 9.36
CA THR A 218 -12.26 6.34 8.65
C THR A 218 -11.16 5.90 9.64
N ILE A 219 -10.09 5.28 9.15
CA ILE A 219 -8.92 4.96 9.99
C ILE A 219 -8.29 6.25 10.54
N TYR A 220 -8.30 7.34 9.76
CA TYR A 220 -7.85 8.65 10.25
C TYR A 220 -8.64 9.09 11.48
N ASP A 221 -9.98 9.08 11.37
CA ASP A 221 -10.88 9.50 12.45
C ASP A 221 -10.64 8.65 13.70
N MET A 222 -10.47 7.33 13.52
CA MET A 222 -10.17 6.40 14.60
C MET A 222 -8.85 6.72 15.29
N ILE A 223 -7.77 6.95 14.53
CA ILE A 223 -6.47 7.35 15.10
C ILE A 223 -6.63 8.60 15.96
N GLN A 224 -7.32 9.62 15.46
CA GLN A 224 -7.52 10.85 16.23
C GLN A 224 -8.32 10.60 17.51
N SER A 225 -9.33 9.74 17.44
CA SER A 225 -10.21 9.44 18.59
C SER A 225 -9.53 8.64 19.70
N VAL A 226 -8.54 7.79 19.40
CA VAL A 226 -7.95 6.88 20.40
C VAL A 226 -6.45 7.04 20.63
N LYS A 227 -5.78 8.00 19.99
CA LYS A 227 -4.34 8.24 20.19
C LYS A 227 -3.92 8.53 21.63
N HIS A 228 -4.86 9.00 22.45
CA HIS A 228 -4.64 9.29 23.86
C HIS A 228 -4.83 8.06 24.77
N ILE A 229 -5.39 6.97 24.23
CA ILE A 229 -5.67 5.71 24.93
C ILE A 229 -4.61 4.67 24.58
N ASP A 230 -4.26 4.56 23.29
CA ASP A 230 -3.24 3.63 22.80
C ASP A 230 -1.91 4.37 22.62
N GLU A 231 -0.98 4.15 23.55
CA GLU A 231 0.38 4.70 23.49
C GLU A 231 1.13 4.35 22.19
N HIS A 232 0.79 3.23 21.53
CA HIS A 232 1.40 2.89 20.24
C HIS A 232 0.97 3.84 19.12
N LEU A 233 -0.24 4.40 19.20
CA LEU A 233 -0.72 5.43 18.26
C LEU A 233 -0.10 6.79 18.52
N SER A 234 0.50 6.99 19.70
CA SER A 234 1.31 8.18 19.98
C SER A 234 2.69 8.12 19.30
N SER A 235 3.13 6.99 18.73
CA SER A 235 4.34 6.92 17.92
C SER A 235 4.15 7.53 16.53
N PRO A 236 5.15 8.18 15.92
CA PRO A 236 5.09 8.54 14.50
C PRO A 236 5.11 7.31 13.58
N CYS A 237 5.36 6.10 14.09
CA CYS A 237 5.29 4.86 13.32
C CYS A 237 4.39 3.83 14.03
N ILE A 238 3.20 3.63 13.48
CA ILE A 238 2.20 2.67 13.97
C ILE A 238 2.43 1.33 13.27
N ALA A 239 2.78 0.31 14.05
CA ALA A 239 2.89 -1.06 13.55
C ALA A 239 1.51 -1.68 13.39
N LEU A 240 1.30 -2.34 12.25
CA LEU A 240 0.04 -2.98 11.86
C LEU A 240 0.27 -4.49 11.74
N PRO A 241 -0.03 -5.28 12.78
CA PRO A 241 0.05 -6.72 12.71
C PRO A 241 -0.77 -7.26 11.54
N ARG A 242 -0.17 -8.21 10.80
CA ARG A 242 -0.87 -8.88 9.71
C ARG A 242 -1.65 -10.07 10.22
N VAL A 243 -2.69 -10.42 9.47
CA VAL A 243 -3.45 -11.66 9.62
C VAL A 243 -3.68 -12.19 8.22
N ARG A 244 -3.23 -13.41 7.98
CA ARG A 244 -3.37 -14.03 6.67
C ARG A 244 -4.80 -14.55 6.49
N ILE A 245 -5.42 -14.16 5.38
CA ILE A 245 -6.65 -14.75 4.85
C ILE A 245 -6.24 -15.77 3.79
N GLY A 246 -6.46 -17.06 4.06
CA GLY A 246 -5.97 -18.14 3.21
C GLY A 246 -6.87 -18.42 2.01
N THR A 247 -6.59 -19.55 1.37
CA THR A 247 -7.13 -19.96 0.07
C THR A 247 -8.32 -20.92 0.20
N ARG A 248 -8.93 -20.98 1.39
CA ARG A 248 -10.18 -21.72 1.58
C ARG A 248 -11.34 -20.85 1.11
N GLU A 249 -11.99 -21.27 0.03
CA GLU A 249 -13.15 -20.56 -0.50
C GLU A 249 -14.36 -20.63 0.44
N SER A 250 -15.14 -19.56 0.42
CA SER A 250 -16.46 -19.54 1.06
C SER A 250 -17.50 -20.14 0.12
N ALA A 251 -18.56 -20.72 0.67
CA ALA A 251 -19.70 -21.18 -0.13
C ALA A 251 -20.33 -19.99 -0.88
N CYS A 252 -20.76 -20.21 -2.13
CA CYS A 252 -21.31 -19.16 -3.01
C CYS A 252 -22.41 -18.30 -2.32
N GLN A 253 -23.38 -18.94 -1.66
CA GLN A 253 -24.44 -18.24 -0.91
C GLN A 253 -23.89 -17.31 0.19
N LYS A 254 -22.76 -17.66 0.80
CA LYS A 254 -22.11 -16.83 1.83
C LYS A 254 -21.29 -15.70 1.23
N VAL A 255 -20.77 -15.87 0.00
CA VAL A 255 -20.06 -14.81 -0.75
C VAL A 255 -21.05 -13.72 -1.14
N GLU A 256 -22.24 -14.08 -1.62
CA GLU A 256 -23.27 -13.11 -2.02
C GLU A 256 -23.91 -12.34 -0.85
N LEU A 257 -23.78 -12.83 0.39
CA LEU A 257 -24.41 -12.22 1.55
C LEU A 257 -23.87 -10.80 1.82
N GLY A 258 -24.73 -9.80 1.91
CA GLY A 258 -24.30 -8.41 2.15
C GLY A 258 -23.68 -7.72 0.92
N MET A 259 -23.77 -8.33 -0.27
CA MET A 259 -23.52 -7.63 -1.53
C MET A 259 -24.64 -6.58 -1.75
N PRO A 260 -24.31 -5.30 -2.00
CA PRO A 260 -25.33 -4.27 -2.24
C PRO A 260 -26.21 -4.64 -3.43
N PRO A 261 -27.55 -4.64 -3.30
CA PRO A 261 -28.45 -4.98 -4.40
C PRO A 261 -28.22 -4.15 -5.66
N GLU A 262 -27.84 -2.89 -5.52
CA GLU A 262 -27.62 -1.92 -6.60
C GLU A 262 -26.39 -2.25 -7.45
N LEU A 263 -25.46 -3.03 -6.92
CA LEU A 263 -24.28 -3.48 -7.64
C LEU A 263 -24.47 -4.86 -8.29
N LYS A 264 -25.57 -5.55 -8.01
CA LYS A 264 -25.86 -6.86 -8.63
C LYS A 264 -26.02 -6.70 -10.14
N GLY A 265 -25.26 -7.48 -10.89
CA GLY A 265 -25.20 -7.41 -12.36
C GLY A 265 -24.02 -6.58 -12.89
N SER A 266 -23.51 -5.62 -12.11
CA SER A 266 -22.33 -4.81 -12.48
C SER A 266 -21.05 -5.31 -11.82
N VAL A 267 -21.14 -5.85 -10.61
CA VAL A 267 -20.02 -6.39 -9.84
C VAL A 267 -20.39 -7.79 -9.35
N ASN A 268 -19.49 -8.75 -9.53
CA ASN A 268 -19.65 -10.11 -9.03
C ASN A 268 -18.97 -10.26 -7.67
N ALA A 269 -19.71 -10.69 -6.63
CA ALA A 269 -19.15 -10.86 -5.30
C ALA A 269 -18.03 -11.92 -5.24
N THR A 270 -18.03 -12.92 -6.15
CA THR A 270 -16.96 -13.92 -6.24
C THR A 270 -15.64 -13.37 -6.78
N ASN A 271 -15.66 -12.16 -7.33
CA ASN A 271 -14.48 -11.48 -7.85
C ASN A 271 -13.81 -10.59 -6.79
N LEU A 272 -14.52 -10.28 -5.70
CA LEU A 272 -14.01 -9.48 -4.59
C LEU A 272 -13.32 -10.39 -3.56
N GLN A 273 -12.03 -10.16 -3.31
CA GLN A 273 -11.23 -10.86 -2.32
C GLN A 273 -11.88 -10.78 -0.93
N THR A 274 -12.38 -9.60 -0.56
CA THR A 274 -12.96 -9.34 0.77
C THR A 274 -14.28 -10.06 1.02
N PHE A 275 -14.95 -10.53 -0.04
CA PHE A 275 -16.19 -11.32 0.04
C PHE A 275 -15.93 -12.82 -0.16
N ARG A 276 -15.08 -13.18 -1.12
CA ARG A 276 -14.74 -14.57 -1.47
C ARG A 276 -14.01 -15.29 -0.34
N TRP A 277 -12.97 -14.65 0.21
CA TRP A 277 -12.07 -15.27 1.18
C TRP A 277 -12.40 -14.82 2.60
N ARG A 278 -12.95 -15.73 3.40
CA ARG A 278 -13.38 -15.43 4.78
C ARG A 278 -12.58 -16.18 5.83
N TRP A 279 -11.79 -17.17 5.43
CA TRP A 279 -11.03 -18.02 6.35
C TRP A 279 -9.64 -17.43 6.60
N ARG A 280 -9.31 -17.24 7.86
CA ARG A 280 -8.07 -16.66 8.34
C ARG A 280 -7.31 -17.59 9.27
N ASN A 281 -6.02 -17.31 9.39
CA ASN A 281 -5.15 -17.95 10.37
C ASN A 281 -5.48 -17.48 11.81
N GLN A 282 -4.93 -18.18 12.80
CA GLN A 282 -5.04 -17.76 14.21
C GLN A 282 -4.16 -16.52 14.46
N PHE A 283 -4.62 -15.58 15.30
CA PHE A 283 -3.86 -14.35 15.60
C PHE A 283 -2.52 -14.62 16.27
N ASN A 284 -2.51 -15.58 17.20
CA ASN A 284 -1.32 -15.98 17.98
C ASN A 284 -0.42 -16.99 17.24
N ALA A 285 -0.71 -17.31 15.97
CA ALA A 285 0.17 -18.18 15.17
C ALA A 285 1.51 -17.52 14.80
N GLY A 286 1.69 -16.24 15.19
CA GLY A 286 2.94 -15.50 15.09
C GLY A 286 3.37 -15.19 13.66
N PHE A 287 4.60 -14.70 13.56
CA PHE A 287 5.20 -14.22 12.31
C PHE A 287 5.21 -15.27 11.19
N LYS A 288 5.51 -16.54 11.50
CA LYS A 288 5.60 -17.61 10.49
C LYS A 288 4.29 -17.83 9.74
N SER A 289 3.16 -17.62 10.41
CA SER A 289 1.83 -17.86 9.84
C SER A 289 1.25 -16.59 9.21
N ASN A 290 1.36 -15.45 9.90
CA ASN A 290 0.68 -14.22 9.52
C ASN A 290 1.56 -13.22 8.74
N GLY A 291 2.88 -13.42 8.68
CA GLY A 291 3.82 -12.49 8.06
C GLY A 291 4.23 -11.32 8.98
N GLN A 292 5.23 -10.54 8.55
CA GLN A 292 5.76 -9.38 9.31
C GLN A 292 4.70 -8.27 9.34
N ALA A 293 4.56 -7.53 10.44
CA ALA A 293 3.68 -6.36 10.47
C ALA A 293 4.01 -5.35 9.35
N LYS A 294 3.02 -4.57 8.90
CA LYS A 294 3.25 -3.35 8.11
C LYS A 294 3.39 -2.16 9.05
N ALA A 295 3.69 -1.00 8.50
CA ALA A 295 3.80 0.23 9.27
C ALA A 295 3.12 1.40 8.56
N MET A 296 2.32 2.13 9.31
CA MET A 296 1.79 3.44 8.96
C MET A 296 2.67 4.50 9.62
N VAL A 297 2.99 5.58 8.90
CA VAL A 297 3.93 6.60 9.37
C VAL A 297 3.33 7.99 9.26
N ASP A 298 3.41 8.77 10.34
CA ASP A 298 3.11 10.19 10.36
C ASP A 298 4.37 10.98 9.96
N LEU A 299 4.47 11.33 8.68
CA LEU A 299 5.60 12.06 8.10
C LEU A 299 5.74 13.48 8.66
N SER A 300 4.66 14.08 9.16
CA SER A 300 4.69 15.44 9.75
C SER A 300 5.48 15.48 11.06
N ARG A 301 5.68 14.32 11.69
CA ARG A 301 6.39 14.14 12.96
C ARG A 301 7.81 13.64 12.80
N LEU A 302 8.24 13.38 11.57
CA LEU A 302 9.59 12.95 11.27
C LEU A 302 10.50 14.15 11.03
N PRO A 303 11.75 14.12 11.52
CA PRO A 303 12.75 15.12 11.13
C PRO A 303 12.95 15.12 9.61
N GLN A 304 13.14 16.30 9.02
CA GLN A 304 13.55 16.42 7.62
C GLN A 304 14.86 15.66 7.39
N GLY A 305 14.95 14.92 6.29
CA GLY A 305 16.11 14.08 5.96
C GLY A 305 16.19 12.74 6.72
N SER A 306 15.25 12.44 7.62
CA SER A 306 15.18 11.11 8.27
C SER A 306 14.86 9.97 7.29
N LEU A 307 14.31 10.32 6.12
CA LEU A 307 13.96 9.42 5.02
C LEU A 307 15.07 9.28 3.97
N THR A 308 16.07 10.18 4.00
CA THR A 308 17.23 10.17 3.12
C THR A 308 18.37 9.45 3.84
N GLY A 309 18.66 8.21 3.46
CA GLY A 309 19.67 7.41 4.15
C GLY A 309 20.10 6.18 3.37
N ASN A 310 21.18 5.55 3.85
CA ASN A 310 21.74 4.35 3.24
C ASN A 310 20.68 3.24 3.13
N ILE A 311 20.42 2.81 1.89
CA ILE A 311 19.38 1.85 1.49
C ILE A 311 19.42 0.55 2.26
N SER A 312 20.61 0.17 2.74
CA SER A 312 20.82 -1.00 3.60
C SER A 312 20.00 -0.98 4.91
N GLY A 313 19.42 0.16 5.29
CA GLY A 313 18.58 0.30 6.47
C GLY A 313 17.07 0.25 6.23
N HIS A 314 16.60 0.45 4.99
CA HIS A 314 15.17 0.49 4.69
C HIS A 314 14.61 -0.93 4.56
N ASN A 315 13.38 -1.10 5.05
CA ASN A 315 12.65 -2.35 4.99
C ASN A 315 11.17 -1.95 4.81
N PRO A 316 10.40 -2.60 3.92
CA PRO A 316 8.99 -2.28 3.73
C PRO A 316 8.13 -2.37 4.99
N HIS A 317 8.58 -3.16 5.96
CA HIS A 317 7.95 -3.31 7.28
C HIS A 317 8.43 -2.25 8.28
N ARG A 318 9.56 -1.59 8.01
CA ARG A 318 10.18 -0.56 8.86
C ARG A 318 10.70 0.60 8.00
N PRO A 319 9.80 1.36 7.35
CA PRO A 319 10.19 2.42 6.42
C PRO A 319 11.11 3.47 7.05
N VAL A 320 10.94 3.74 8.35
CA VAL A 320 11.77 4.68 9.13
C VAL A 320 12.42 3.96 10.29
N LYS A 321 13.61 3.40 10.11
CA LYS A 321 14.24 2.45 11.05
C LYS A 321 14.30 2.95 12.52
N LYS A 322 14.56 4.24 12.73
CA LYS A 322 14.68 4.85 14.07
C LYS A 322 13.33 4.92 14.80
N GLU A 323 12.26 5.23 14.06
CA GLU A 323 10.92 5.39 14.62
C GLU A 323 10.12 4.09 14.62
N CYS A 324 10.26 3.28 13.57
CA CYS A 324 9.64 1.97 13.43
C CYS A 324 10.48 0.91 14.15
N LEU A 325 10.28 0.79 15.46
CA LEU A 325 11.05 -0.13 16.31
C LEU A 325 10.79 -1.60 15.98
N VAL A 326 11.85 -2.43 15.98
CA VAL A 326 11.76 -3.88 15.69
C VAL A 326 10.79 -4.59 16.61
N ARG A 327 10.80 -4.25 17.92
CA ARG A 327 9.91 -4.87 18.91
C ARG A 327 8.43 -4.73 18.54
N ASN A 328 8.08 -3.63 17.85
CA ASN A 328 6.70 -3.36 17.42
C ASN A 328 6.31 -4.21 16.20
N MET A 329 7.27 -4.77 15.46
CA MET A 329 7.00 -5.60 14.27
C MET A 329 6.54 -7.02 14.61
N TYR A 330 6.70 -7.42 15.87
CA TYR A 330 6.32 -8.73 16.40
C TYR A 330 5.24 -8.63 17.48
N LEU A 331 4.46 -7.54 17.48
CA LEU A 331 3.35 -7.37 18.40
C LEU A 331 2.36 -8.53 18.26
N ASP A 332 1.86 -9.03 19.39
CA ASP A 332 0.64 -9.86 19.38
C ASP A 332 -0.44 -9.03 18.69
N ALA A 333 -1.06 -9.60 17.66
CA ALA A 333 -2.11 -8.91 16.92
C ALA A 333 -3.23 -8.43 17.86
N ARG A 334 -3.46 -9.05 19.02
CA ARG A 334 -4.46 -8.60 20.00
C ARG A 334 -4.07 -7.34 20.78
N ASN A 335 -2.81 -6.92 20.71
CA ASN A 335 -2.25 -5.73 21.36
C ASN A 335 -2.03 -4.59 20.35
N SER A 336 -2.90 -4.46 19.36
CA SER A 336 -2.85 -3.37 18.38
C SER A 336 -4.25 -2.94 18.03
N THR A 337 -4.46 -1.64 17.89
CA THR A 337 -5.75 -1.04 17.53
C THR A 337 -6.18 -1.36 16.10
N PHE A 338 -5.21 -1.52 15.19
CA PHE A 338 -5.45 -1.78 13.78
C PHE A 338 -4.75 -3.07 13.36
N LEU A 339 -5.25 -3.69 12.29
CA LEU A 339 -4.58 -4.83 11.66
C LEU A 339 -4.62 -4.71 10.14
N VAL A 340 -3.85 -5.59 9.50
CA VAL A 340 -3.89 -5.79 8.05
C VAL A 340 -4.38 -7.19 7.75
N HIS A 341 -5.47 -7.32 6.99
CA HIS A 341 -5.82 -8.57 6.34
C HIS A 341 -4.98 -8.73 5.08
N HIS A 342 -4.25 -9.85 4.97
CA HIS A 342 -3.41 -10.17 3.81
C HIS A 342 -3.99 -11.38 3.08
N TYR A 343 -4.51 -11.17 1.87
CA TYR A 343 -5.26 -12.14 1.09
C TYR A 343 -4.35 -12.92 0.14
N ALA A 344 -4.58 -14.23 0.03
CA ALA A 344 -3.81 -15.07 -0.88
C ALA A 344 -4.29 -15.03 -2.35
N SER A 345 -5.47 -14.45 -2.61
CA SER A 345 -6.12 -14.44 -3.94
C SER A 345 -6.47 -15.82 -4.50
N THR A 346 -7.08 -15.85 -5.69
CA THR A 346 -7.22 -17.10 -6.48
C THR A 346 -5.85 -17.59 -6.94
N TRP A 347 -5.76 -18.87 -7.32
CA TRP A 347 -4.53 -19.39 -7.90
C TRP A 347 -4.19 -18.69 -9.22
N GLU A 348 -5.19 -18.41 -10.03
CA GLU A 348 -5.04 -17.78 -11.33
C GLU A 348 -4.45 -16.36 -11.16
N GLN A 349 -4.96 -15.58 -10.20
CA GLN A 349 -4.38 -14.30 -9.82
C GLN A 349 -2.98 -14.43 -9.22
N TRP A 350 -2.74 -15.44 -8.37
CA TRP A 350 -1.44 -15.61 -7.74
C TRP A 350 -0.34 -16.03 -8.72
N SER A 351 -0.70 -16.88 -9.70
CA SER A 351 0.21 -17.42 -10.72
C SER A 351 0.33 -16.54 -11.96
N ALA A 352 -0.57 -15.58 -12.18
CA ALA A 352 -0.54 -14.66 -13.32
C ALA A 352 0.75 -13.83 -13.41
N ARG A 353 1.45 -13.60 -12.27
CA ARG A 353 2.73 -12.86 -12.23
C ARG A 353 3.90 -13.72 -12.71
N LYS A 354 3.89 -14.14 -13.98
CA LYS A 354 4.83 -15.10 -14.59
C LYS A 354 6.30 -14.72 -14.42
N ARG A 355 6.58 -13.41 -14.40
CA ARG A 355 7.94 -12.85 -14.25
C ARG A 355 8.20 -12.36 -12.83
N ASP A 356 7.52 -12.89 -11.82
CA ASP A 356 7.88 -12.55 -10.44
C ASP A 356 9.20 -13.23 -10.05
N ALA A 357 10.20 -12.43 -9.66
CA ALA A 357 11.50 -12.89 -9.19
C ALA A 357 11.43 -13.92 -8.06
N ARG A 358 10.32 -13.94 -7.30
CA ARG A 358 10.14 -14.82 -6.15
C ARG A 358 9.76 -16.26 -6.54
N GLN A 359 9.41 -16.51 -7.81
CA GLN A 359 9.01 -17.86 -8.25
C GLN A 359 10.14 -18.89 -8.18
N THR A 360 11.39 -18.47 -8.41
CA THR A 360 12.57 -19.35 -8.59
C THR A 360 13.14 -19.92 -7.30
N THR A 361 12.73 -19.42 -6.14
CA THR A 361 13.34 -19.85 -4.87
C THR A 361 12.71 -21.14 -4.34
N GLU A 362 13.50 -22.21 -4.21
CA GLU A 362 13.08 -23.56 -3.75
C GLU A 362 12.25 -23.55 -2.45
N ASN A 363 12.41 -22.54 -1.59
CA ASN A 363 11.74 -22.44 -0.29
C ASN A 363 10.57 -21.44 -0.24
N ASN A 364 10.30 -20.69 -1.31
CA ASN A 364 9.28 -19.63 -1.35
C ASN A 364 8.57 -19.54 -2.72
N GLY A 365 8.73 -20.54 -3.58
CA GLY A 365 8.14 -20.55 -4.91
C GLY A 365 6.62 -20.40 -4.87
N ARG A 366 6.08 -19.66 -5.84
CA ARG A 366 4.63 -19.54 -6.08
C ARG A 366 4.11 -20.82 -6.75
N THR A 367 4.27 -21.97 -6.10
CA THR A 367 3.79 -23.26 -6.62
C THR A 367 2.36 -23.54 -6.17
N ARG A 368 1.60 -24.34 -6.92
CA ARG A 368 0.21 -24.66 -6.57
C ARG A 368 0.13 -25.32 -5.19
N GLU A 369 1.10 -26.14 -4.84
CA GLU A 369 1.19 -26.81 -3.54
C GLU A 369 1.40 -25.80 -2.41
N ALA A 370 2.24 -24.77 -2.62
CA ALA A 370 2.42 -23.70 -1.65
C ALA A 370 1.12 -22.88 -1.47
N TRP A 371 0.36 -22.64 -2.55
CA TRP A 371 -0.95 -21.99 -2.50
C TRP A 371 -1.95 -22.80 -1.68
N GLU A 372 -2.07 -24.10 -1.97
CA GLU A 372 -3.01 -25.01 -1.31
C GLU A 372 -2.65 -25.21 0.16
N LYS A 373 -1.37 -25.18 0.53
CA LYS A 373 -0.96 -25.22 1.94
C LYS A 373 -1.54 -24.05 2.75
N LEU A 374 -1.80 -22.89 2.14
CA LEU A 374 -2.42 -21.76 2.84
C LEU A 374 -3.86 -22.06 3.27
N ARG A 375 -4.57 -22.93 2.56
CA ARG A 375 -5.92 -23.41 2.89
C ARG A 375 -5.95 -24.09 4.25
N LEU A 376 -4.92 -24.89 4.55
CA LEU A 376 -4.83 -25.69 5.77
C LEU A 376 -4.54 -24.85 7.02
N LEU A 377 -3.89 -23.70 6.86
CA LEU A 377 -3.57 -22.79 7.97
C LEU A 377 -4.77 -21.95 8.41
N SER A 378 -5.80 -21.85 7.56
CA SER A 378 -6.96 -20.97 7.75
C SER A 378 -8.11 -21.67 8.47
N VAL A 379 -8.18 -21.44 9.78
CA VAL A 379 -9.02 -22.21 10.71
C VAL A 379 -10.22 -21.45 11.28
N ARG A 380 -10.31 -20.12 11.10
CA ARG A 380 -11.46 -19.31 11.58
C ARG A 380 -12.02 -18.43 10.48
N GLN A 381 -13.32 -18.15 10.52
CA GLN A 381 -13.93 -17.17 9.61
C GLN A 381 -13.89 -15.74 10.18
N THR A 382 -13.96 -14.74 9.30
CA THR A 382 -14.19 -13.34 9.62
C THR A 382 -15.02 -12.67 8.53
N ASP A 383 -15.91 -11.77 8.92
CA ASP A 383 -16.73 -10.95 8.02
C ASP A 383 -16.50 -9.45 8.23
N HIS A 384 -15.59 -9.08 9.13
CA HIS A 384 -15.48 -7.71 9.64
C HIS A 384 -15.16 -6.65 8.58
N ILE A 385 -14.52 -7.06 7.48
CA ILE A 385 -14.19 -6.15 6.38
C ILE A 385 -15.42 -5.84 5.52
N ARG A 386 -16.31 -6.82 5.30
CA ARG A 386 -17.35 -6.81 4.25
C ARG A 386 -18.32 -5.62 4.27
N PRO A 387 -18.70 -5.04 5.42
CA PRO A 387 -19.56 -3.85 5.43
C PRO A 387 -19.01 -2.66 4.62
N TRP A 388 -17.71 -2.65 4.29
CA TRP A 388 -17.09 -1.60 3.50
C TRP A 388 -17.79 -1.33 2.17
N LEU A 389 -18.29 -2.36 1.47
CA LEU A 389 -18.83 -2.18 0.12
C LEU A 389 -20.20 -1.50 0.14
N GLN A 390 -21.07 -1.87 1.07
CA GLN A 390 -22.34 -1.15 1.27
C GLN A 390 -22.07 0.30 1.68
N ASN A 391 -21.11 0.50 2.59
CA ASN A 391 -20.67 1.83 2.98
C ASN A 391 -20.13 2.63 1.79
N PHE A 392 -19.41 1.99 0.87
CA PHE A 392 -18.90 2.62 -0.35
C PHE A 392 -20.05 3.10 -1.25
N VAL A 393 -21.06 2.25 -1.44
CA VAL A 393 -22.27 2.58 -2.21
C VAL A 393 -23.05 3.71 -1.54
N ASN A 394 -23.21 3.69 -0.21
CA ASN A 394 -23.92 4.73 0.52
C ASN A 394 -23.24 6.11 0.39
N VAL A 395 -21.90 6.14 0.38
CA VAL A 395 -21.12 7.38 0.35
C VAL A 395 -20.98 7.94 -1.07
N TYR A 396 -20.72 7.08 -2.07
CA TYR A 396 -20.38 7.52 -3.42
C TYR A 396 -21.45 7.23 -4.47
N GLY A 397 -22.51 6.52 -4.09
CA GLY A 397 -23.56 6.06 -5.00
C GLY A 397 -23.16 4.80 -5.78
N ALA A 398 -24.17 4.02 -6.16
CA ALA A 398 -23.98 2.76 -6.88
C ALA A 398 -23.33 2.93 -8.26
N GLY A 399 -23.66 4.00 -8.98
CA GLY A 399 -23.12 4.26 -10.32
C GLY A 399 -21.60 4.46 -10.32
N LEU A 400 -21.10 5.36 -9.46
CA LEU A 400 -19.67 5.57 -9.31
C LEU A 400 -18.98 4.32 -8.73
N ALA A 401 -19.61 3.65 -7.77
CA ALA A 401 -19.06 2.40 -7.21
C ALA A 401 -18.88 1.31 -8.27
N ALA A 402 -19.88 1.09 -9.13
CA ALA A 402 -19.81 0.13 -10.23
C ALA A 402 -18.71 0.50 -11.25
N GLU A 403 -18.58 1.78 -11.58
CA GLU A 403 -17.53 2.28 -12.48
C GLU A 403 -16.13 2.02 -11.91
N LEU A 404 -15.89 2.38 -10.64
CA LEU A 404 -14.59 2.23 -10.00
C LEU A 404 -14.20 0.75 -9.82
N LEU A 405 -15.18 -0.13 -9.60
CA LEU A 405 -14.98 -1.58 -9.45
C LEU A 405 -15.01 -2.36 -10.77
N LYS A 406 -15.14 -1.70 -11.92
CA LYS A 406 -15.19 -2.38 -13.23
C LYS A 406 -13.98 -3.29 -13.45
N GLY A 407 -14.21 -4.53 -13.88
CA GLY A 407 -13.15 -5.51 -14.14
C GLY A 407 -12.48 -6.09 -12.89
N VAL A 408 -13.04 -5.86 -11.70
CA VAL A 408 -12.54 -6.50 -10.47
C VAL A 408 -12.60 -8.03 -10.61
N GLY A 409 -11.55 -8.68 -10.14
CA GLY A 409 -11.31 -10.12 -10.21
C GLY A 409 -10.97 -10.66 -11.60
N GLU A 410 -11.15 -9.88 -12.66
CA GLU A 410 -10.88 -10.32 -14.03
C GLU A 410 -9.39 -10.26 -14.33
N LEU A 411 -8.84 -11.38 -14.80
CA LEU A 411 -7.49 -11.38 -15.32
C LEU A 411 -7.50 -10.72 -16.70
N PRO A 412 -6.49 -9.89 -17.03
CA PRO A 412 -6.35 -9.36 -18.38
C PRO A 412 -6.28 -10.56 -19.33
N PHE A 413 -7.21 -10.60 -20.29
CA PHE A 413 -7.25 -11.67 -21.28
C PHE A 413 -5.87 -11.74 -21.93
N THR A 414 -5.16 -12.85 -21.76
CA THR A 414 -4.11 -13.20 -22.71
C THR A 414 -4.84 -13.34 -24.03
N VAL A 415 -4.76 -12.31 -24.88
CA VAL A 415 -5.15 -12.42 -26.28
C VAL A 415 -4.37 -13.63 -26.78
N ASN A 416 -5.05 -14.78 -26.91
CA ASN A 416 -4.45 -15.96 -27.49
C ASN A 416 -4.02 -15.52 -28.88
N SER A 417 -2.71 -15.37 -29.09
CA SER A 417 -2.09 -15.16 -30.38
C SER A 417 -2.21 -16.44 -31.22
N SER A 418 -3.43 -16.95 -31.37
CA SER A 418 -3.78 -18.14 -32.13
C SER A 418 -4.30 -17.77 -33.53
N SER A 419 -3.84 -16.65 -34.08
CA SER A 419 -4.22 -16.17 -35.41
C SER A 419 -3.01 -15.97 -36.31
N ASP A 420 -2.08 -16.94 -36.35
CA ASP A 420 -1.07 -17.05 -37.43
C ASP A 420 -0.46 -18.46 -37.46
N VAL A 421 -1.27 -19.44 -37.88
CA VAL A 421 -0.79 -20.60 -38.66
C VAL A 421 -1.90 -20.93 -39.66
N SER A 422 -1.87 -20.25 -40.80
CA SER A 422 -2.56 -20.69 -42.02
C SER A 422 -1.63 -20.50 -43.20
#